data_AF-E3FX44-F1
#
_entry.id   AF-E3FX44-F1
#
_cell.length_a   1.000
_cell.length_b   1.000
_cell.length_c   1.000
_cell.angle_alpha   90.00
_cell.angle_beta   90.00
_cell.angle_gamma   90.00
#
_symmetry.space_group_name_H-M   'P 1'
#
loop_
_entity.id
_entity.type
_entity.pdbx_description
1 polymer ?
#
loop_
_entity_poly.entity_id
_entity_poly.type
_entity_poly.pdbx_seq_one_letter_code
_entity_poly.pdbx_strand_id
1 'polypeptide(L)'
;MRRWSLLLVLLVASPVLGQPAKARGLNTEGFRLYQEGRYAEALERFRAATQANPRYALAHYNVAATLGVLRKQKKVCEYEAYPATILEHLRLAVELDPKRLKRAQEDADLDPIRPTVGWQKLLGRSPTRPEDVPLILQAVDWYGPGVGVYGTLVRLDFQEQGKLVLKRKKVSDEGLTEEKPLAGTYTVKGNTVEVTLPGHDKPLTGSLTPTGLLTLQELGPLSDAPSECEA
;
A
#
# COMPACT_ATOMS: atom_id res chain seq x y z
N MET A 1 -27.66 59.66 -18.37
CA MET A 1 -26.39 58.94 -18.59
C MET A 1 -26.41 57.66 -17.76
N ARG A 2 -26.56 56.49 -18.38
CA ARG A 2 -26.39 55.18 -17.72
C ARG A 2 -25.77 54.24 -18.75
N ARG A 3 -24.47 54.00 -18.63
CA ARG A 3 -23.73 53.04 -19.46
C ARG A 3 -24.02 51.64 -18.92
N TRP A 4 -24.64 50.79 -19.72
CA TRP A 4 -24.71 49.36 -19.47
C TRP A 4 -23.44 48.73 -20.04
N SER A 5 -22.51 48.33 -19.18
CA SER A 5 -21.36 47.52 -19.58
C SER A 5 -21.79 46.06 -19.61
N LEU A 6 -22.00 45.52 -20.81
CA LEU A 6 -22.12 44.08 -21.04
C LEU A 6 -20.72 43.45 -20.89
N LEU A 7 -20.47 42.81 -19.75
CA LEU A 7 -19.34 41.92 -19.55
C LEU A 7 -19.65 40.59 -20.25
N LEU A 8 -19.10 40.42 -21.45
CA LEU A 8 -19.10 39.14 -22.16
C LEU A 8 -18.06 38.23 -21.50
N VAL A 9 -18.50 37.30 -20.66
CA VAL A 9 -17.63 36.22 -20.17
C VAL A 9 -17.49 35.21 -21.30
N LEU A 10 -16.37 35.26 -22.01
CA LEU A 10 -15.95 34.23 -22.95
C LEU A 10 -15.54 32.98 -22.16
N LEU A 11 -16.46 32.03 -22.07
CA LEU A 11 -16.19 30.66 -21.65
C LEU A 11 -15.34 30.00 -22.75
N VAL A 12 -14.02 30.01 -22.57
CA VAL A 12 -13.12 29.23 -23.41
C VAL A 12 -13.31 27.76 -23.06
N ALA A 13 -14.20 27.09 -23.77
CA ALA A 13 -14.30 25.63 -23.72
C ALA A 13 -13.07 25.05 -24.43
N SER A 14 -12.03 24.73 -23.67
CA SER A 14 -10.88 23.97 -24.19
C SER A 14 -11.35 22.61 -24.74
N PRO A 15 -10.78 22.10 -25.83
CA PRO A 15 -11.27 20.88 -26.46
C PRO A 15 -10.92 19.66 -25.60
N VAL A 16 -11.89 19.23 -24.79
CA VAL A 16 -11.88 17.96 -24.03
C VAL A 16 -11.86 16.72 -24.96
N LEU A 17 -12.00 16.91 -26.28
CA LEU A 17 -12.30 15.84 -27.24
C LEU A 17 -11.09 14.94 -27.61
N GLY A 18 -9.84 15.34 -27.34
CA GLY A 18 -8.64 14.59 -27.75
C GLY A 18 -7.93 13.76 -26.65
N GLN A 19 -8.08 14.15 -25.39
CA GLN A 19 -7.41 13.51 -24.24
C GLN A 19 -7.82 12.04 -24.04
N PRO A 20 -9.11 11.64 -24.18
CA PRO A 20 -9.51 10.25 -24.00
C PRO A 20 -8.95 9.29 -25.06
N ALA A 21 -8.80 9.72 -26.31
CA ALA A 21 -8.30 8.85 -27.39
C ALA A 21 -6.79 8.58 -27.22
N LYS A 22 -6.01 9.60 -26.90
CA LYS A 22 -4.57 9.46 -26.62
C LYS A 22 -4.32 8.51 -25.45
N ALA A 23 -5.04 8.67 -24.34
CA ALA A 23 -4.90 7.81 -23.17
C ALA A 23 -5.24 6.34 -23.48
N ARG A 24 -6.29 6.06 -24.27
CA ARG A 24 -6.62 4.70 -24.72
C ARG A 24 -5.51 4.08 -25.57
N GLY A 25 -4.94 4.85 -26.51
CA GLY A 25 -3.84 4.38 -27.35
C GLY A 25 -2.60 4.01 -26.53
N LEU A 26 -2.18 4.90 -25.63
CA LEU A 26 -1.07 4.67 -24.71
C LEU A 26 -1.30 3.44 -23.83
N ASN A 27 -2.51 3.28 -23.28
CA ASN A 27 -2.85 2.11 -22.48
C ASN A 27 -2.86 0.81 -23.29
N THR A 28 -3.32 0.84 -24.53
CA THR A 28 -3.32 -0.34 -25.41
C THR A 28 -1.89 -0.78 -25.72
N GLU A 29 -1.01 0.17 -26.01
CA GLU A 29 0.40 -0.08 -26.23
C GLU A 29 1.09 -0.61 -24.96
N GLY A 30 0.82 0.00 -23.79
CA GLY A 30 1.31 -0.49 -22.51
C GLY A 30 0.87 -1.93 -22.22
N PHE A 31 -0.38 -2.28 -22.55
CA PHE A 31 -0.89 -3.63 -22.37
C PHE A 31 -0.18 -4.65 -23.26
N ARG A 32 0.09 -4.31 -24.53
CA ARG A 32 0.89 -5.15 -25.43
C ARG A 32 2.29 -5.40 -24.86
N LEU A 33 2.97 -4.34 -24.40
CA LEU A 33 4.29 -4.44 -23.78
C LEU A 33 4.27 -5.28 -22.50
N TYR A 34 3.22 -5.13 -21.69
CA TYR A 34 3.00 -5.92 -20.49
C TYR A 34 2.90 -7.42 -20.83
N GLN A 35 2.12 -7.78 -21.86
CA GLN A 35 2.00 -9.16 -22.33
C GLN A 35 3.32 -9.74 -22.88
N GLU A 36 4.20 -8.90 -23.39
CA GLU A 36 5.57 -9.25 -23.81
C GLU A 36 6.55 -9.38 -22.64
N GLY A 37 6.11 -9.14 -21.40
CA GLY A 37 6.98 -9.15 -20.20
C GLY A 37 7.87 -7.91 -20.08
N ARG A 38 7.65 -6.89 -20.91
CA ARG A 38 8.42 -5.63 -20.94
C ARG A 38 7.83 -4.62 -19.95
N TYR A 39 7.84 -5.00 -18.66
CA TYR A 39 7.11 -4.29 -17.60
C TYR A 39 7.56 -2.83 -17.39
N ALA A 40 8.85 -2.54 -17.50
CA ALA A 40 9.36 -1.18 -17.37
C ALA A 40 8.76 -0.25 -18.45
N GLU A 41 8.78 -0.69 -19.70
CA GLU A 41 8.24 0.08 -20.82
C GLU A 41 6.71 0.15 -20.76
N ALA A 42 6.05 -0.92 -20.33
CA ALA A 42 4.61 -0.93 -20.08
C ALA A 42 4.22 0.11 -19.03
N LEU A 43 4.95 0.18 -17.91
CA LEU A 43 4.73 1.15 -16.84
C LEU A 43 4.79 2.59 -17.36
N GLU A 44 5.80 2.91 -18.18
CA GLU A 44 5.93 4.24 -18.80
C GLU A 44 4.71 4.60 -19.67
N ARG A 45 4.21 3.64 -20.46
CA ARG A 45 3.01 3.86 -21.29
C ARG A 45 1.76 4.01 -20.45
N PHE A 46 1.60 3.24 -19.39
CA PHE A 46 0.46 3.39 -18.48
C PHE A 46 0.51 4.71 -17.71
N ARG A 47 1.67 5.14 -17.21
CA ARG A 47 1.88 6.47 -16.59
C ARG A 47 1.57 7.60 -17.58
N ALA A 48 2.03 7.49 -18.82
CA ALA A 48 1.66 8.47 -19.85
C ALA A 48 0.14 8.48 -20.13
N ALA A 49 -0.54 7.32 -20.02
CA ALA A 49 -1.98 7.24 -20.17
C ALA A 49 -2.74 7.91 -19.00
N THR A 50 -2.26 7.78 -17.75
CA THR A 50 -2.84 8.49 -16.59
C THR A 50 -2.63 10.00 -16.69
N GLN A 51 -1.49 10.46 -17.21
CA GLN A 51 -1.25 11.88 -17.48
C GLN A 51 -2.15 12.41 -18.61
N ALA A 52 -2.33 11.63 -19.68
CA ALA A 52 -3.19 12.02 -20.80
C ALA A 52 -4.67 12.06 -20.43
N ASN A 53 -5.12 11.21 -19.49
CA ASN A 53 -6.46 11.25 -18.91
C ASN A 53 -6.43 10.74 -17.46
N PRO A 54 -6.39 11.65 -16.46
CA PRO A 54 -6.38 11.27 -15.04
C PRO A 54 -7.63 10.54 -14.56
N ARG A 55 -8.72 10.55 -15.35
CA ARG A 55 -9.96 9.83 -15.04
C ARG A 55 -10.04 8.46 -15.72
N TYR A 56 -8.95 7.99 -16.32
CA TYR A 56 -8.95 6.69 -17.00
C TYR A 56 -8.64 5.54 -16.03
N ALA A 57 -9.70 5.01 -15.42
CA ALA A 57 -9.62 3.96 -14.39
C ALA A 57 -8.71 2.77 -14.78
N LEU A 58 -8.80 2.31 -16.03
CA LEU A 58 -8.01 1.18 -16.52
C LEU A 58 -6.50 1.49 -16.55
N ALA A 59 -6.10 2.72 -16.89
CA ALA A 59 -4.69 3.10 -16.87
C ALA A 59 -4.13 3.11 -15.45
N HIS A 60 -4.86 3.65 -14.48
CA HIS A 60 -4.46 3.59 -13.07
C HIS A 60 -4.37 2.13 -12.57
N TYR A 61 -5.33 1.28 -12.93
CA TYR A 61 -5.28 -0.15 -12.60
C TYR A 61 -4.02 -0.81 -13.17
N ASN A 62 -3.71 -0.55 -14.44
CA ASN A 62 -2.55 -1.14 -15.11
C ASN A 62 -1.21 -0.63 -14.53
N VAL A 63 -1.13 0.63 -14.08
CA VAL A 63 0.03 1.12 -13.31
C VAL A 63 0.19 0.31 -12.03
N ALA A 64 -0.89 0.16 -11.24
CA ALA A 64 -0.84 -0.59 -9.98
C ALA A 64 -0.39 -2.05 -10.19
N ALA A 65 -0.99 -2.76 -11.16
CA ALA A 65 -0.62 -4.13 -11.47
C ALA A 65 0.84 -4.25 -11.95
N THR A 66 1.28 -3.36 -12.85
CA THR A 66 2.67 -3.39 -13.36
C THR A 66 3.70 -3.11 -12.26
N LEU A 67 3.41 -2.16 -11.36
CA LEU A 67 4.24 -1.93 -10.18
C LEU A 67 4.26 -3.15 -9.25
N GLY A 68 3.12 -3.83 -9.06
CA GLY A 68 3.03 -5.09 -8.33
C GLY A 68 3.97 -6.17 -8.90
N VAL A 69 4.01 -6.32 -10.23
CA VAL A 69 4.95 -7.22 -10.91
C VAL A 69 6.41 -6.82 -10.67
N LEU A 70 6.74 -5.54 -10.82
CA LEU A 70 8.11 -5.04 -10.61
C LEU A 70 8.57 -5.22 -9.15
N ARG A 71 7.65 -5.06 -8.19
CA ARG A 71 7.88 -5.38 -6.78
C ARG A 71 8.18 -6.87 -6.58
N LYS A 72 7.42 -7.78 -7.21
CA LYS A 72 7.72 -9.23 -7.18
C LYS A 72 9.09 -9.56 -7.78
N GLN A 73 9.55 -8.77 -8.75
CA GLN A 73 10.89 -8.87 -9.34
C GLN A 73 11.98 -8.19 -8.48
N LYS A 74 11.66 -7.73 -7.27
CA LYS A 74 12.56 -7.02 -6.35
C LYS A 74 13.10 -5.69 -6.91
N LYS A 75 12.40 -5.08 -7.85
CA LYS A 75 12.78 -3.80 -8.48
C LYS A 75 12.06 -2.60 -7.84
N VAL A 76 11.91 -2.65 -6.50
CA VAL A 76 11.13 -1.65 -5.75
C VAL A 76 11.70 -0.25 -5.93
N CYS A 77 13.01 -0.09 -5.71
CA CYS A 77 13.68 1.21 -5.73
C CYS A 77 13.80 1.79 -7.15
N GLU A 78 14.04 0.95 -8.15
CA GLU A 78 14.24 1.36 -9.54
C GLU A 78 12.97 1.95 -10.15
N TYR A 79 11.78 1.48 -9.73
CA TYR A 79 10.48 1.88 -10.31
C TYR A 79 9.48 2.44 -9.29
N GLU A 80 9.93 2.73 -8.08
CA GLU A 80 9.07 3.22 -6.98
C GLU A 80 7.89 2.28 -6.67
N ALA A 81 8.10 0.96 -6.80
CA ALA A 81 7.08 -0.05 -6.60
C ALA A 81 6.82 -0.35 -5.11
N TYR A 82 6.64 0.70 -4.32
CA TYR A 82 6.23 0.65 -2.93
C TYR A 82 4.74 0.32 -2.82
N PRO A 83 4.29 -0.36 -1.74
CA PRO A 83 2.89 -0.68 -1.55
C PRO A 83 2.00 0.57 -1.57
N ALA A 84 2.48 1.68 -0.99
CA ALA A 84 1.78 2.96 -0.98
C ALA A 84 1.49 3.48 -2.41
N THR A 85 2.49 3.47 -3.30
CA THR A 85 2.35 3.90 -4.70
C THR A 85 1.37 2.99 -5.46
N ILE A 86 1.48 1.68 -5.26
CA ILE A 86 0.58 0.70 -5.89
C ILE A 86 -0.86 0.95 -5.43
N LEU A 87 -1.08 1.14 -4.12
CA LEU A 87 -2.38 1.39 -3.52
C LEU A 87 -2.98 2.73 -3.93
N GLU A 88 -2.17 3.77 -4.12
CA GLU A 88 -2.64 5.07 -4.60
C GLU A 88 -3.30 4.92 -5.97
N HIS A 89 -2.59 4.31 -6.92
CA HIS A 89 -3.12 4.06 -8.26
C HIS A 89 -4.33 3.12 -8.23
N LEU A 90 -4.29 2.05 -7.43
CA LEU A 90 -5.43 1.16 -7.32
C LEU A 90 -6.66 1.86 -6.72
N ARG A 91 -6.48 2.69 -5.69
CA ARG A 91 -7.57 3.46 -5.07
C ARG A 91 -8.23 4.38 -6.08
N LEU A 92 -7.43 5.10 -6.87
CA LEU A 92 -7.95 5.94 -7.96
C LEU A 92 -8.72 5.11 -8.99
N ALA A 93 -8.20 3.94 -9.38
CA ALA A 93 -8.89 3.06 -10.31
C ALA A 93 -10.25 2.58 -9.78
N VAL A 94 -10.33 2.20 -8.50
CA VAL A 94 -11.56 1.75 -7.84
C VAL A 94 -12.55 2.90 -7.64
N GLU A 95 -12.07 4.09 -7.31
CA GLU A 95 -12.91 5.29 -7.18
C GLU A 95 -13.57 5.65 -8.52
N LEU A 96 -12.82 5.53 -9.63
CA LEU A 96 -13.32 5.81 -10.98
C LEU A 96 -14.19 4.68 -11.55
N ASP A 97 -13.90 3.42 -11.20
CA ASP A 97 -14.61 2.22 -11.64
C ASP A 97 -14.60 1.16 -10.52
N PRO A 98 -15.65 1.09 -9.66
CA PRO A 98 -15.68 0.18 -8.53
C PRO A 98 -15.53 -1.31 -8.88
N LYS A 99 -15.81 -1.71 -10.13
CA LYS A 99 -15.61 -3.10 -10.59
C LYS A 99 -14.14 -3.51 -10.57
N ARG A 100 -13.21 -2.55 -10.55
CA ARG A 100 -11.76 -2.80 -10.46
C ARG A 100 -11.37 -3.51 -9.17
N LEU A 101 -12.11 -3.31 -8.09
CA LEU A 101 -11.82 -3.98 -6.81
C LEU A 101 -11.99 -5.49 -6.95
N LYS A 102 -13.09 -5.95 -7.56
CA LYS A 102 -13.31 -7.39 -7.78
C LYS A 102 -12.19 -8.00 -8.60
N ARG A 103 -11.79 -7.32 -9.70
CA ARG A 103 -10.68 -7.78 -10.52
C ARG A 103 -9.37 -7.82 -9.73
N ALA A 104 -9.09 -6.80 -8.91
CA ALA A 104 -7.89 -6.74 -8.10
C ALA A 104 -7.78 -7.88 -7.07
N GLN A 105 -8.90 -8.36 -6.53
CA GLN A 105 -8.94 -9.48 -5.58
C GLN A 105 -8.47 -10.80 -6.22
N GLU A 106 -8.66 -10.95 -7.53
CA GLU A 106 -8.31 -12.14 -8.32
C GLU A 106 -6.95 -11.99 -9.01
N ASP A 107 -6.41 -10.77 -9.07
CA ASP A 107 -5.18 -10.47 -9.77
C ASP A 107 -3.96 -10.79 -8.90
N ALA A 108 -3.15 -11.73 -9.38
CA ALA A 108 -1.93 -12.12 -8.69
C ALA A 108 -0.93 -10.96 -8.67
N ASP A 109 -0.91 -10.06 -9.65
CA ASP A 109 0.05 -8.96 -9.69
C ASP A 109 -0.04 -8.08 -8.45
N LEU A 110 -1.23 -8.00 -7.84
CA LEU A 110 -1.53 -7.22 -6.67
C LEU A 110 -1.39 -8.01 -5.35
N ASP A 111 -0.92 -9.26 -5.38
CA ASP A 111 -0.55 -10.01 -4.16
C ASP A 111 0.33 -9.19 -3.18
N PRO A 112 1.35 -8.43 -3.63
CA PRO A 112 2.28 -7.75 -2.74
C PRO A 112 1.66 -6.64 -1.88
N ILE A 113 0.45 -6.19 -2.21
CA ILE A 113 -0.27 -5.18 -1.42
C ILE A 113 -1.35 -5.78 -0.52
N ARG A 114 -1.66 -7.07 -0.64
CA ARG A 114 -2.69 -7.72 0.19
C ARG A 114 -2.41 -7.61 1.70
N PRO A 115 -1.14 -7.73 2.18
CA PRO A 115 -0.85 -7.62 3.60
C PRO A 115 -0.67 -6.17 4.07
N THR A 116 -1.45 -5.23 3.52
CA THR A 116 -1.39 -3.81 3.91
C THR A 116 -2.71 -3.31 4.46
N VAL A 117 -2.66 -2.35 5.38
CA VAL A 117 -3.83 -1.65 5.90
C VAL A 117 -4.56 -0.92 4.77
N GLY A 118 -3.83 -0.39 3.79
CA GLY A 118 -4.44 0.25 2.62
C GLY A 118 -5.32 -0.71 1.80
N TRP A 119 -4.89 -1.95 1.61
CA TRP A 119 -5.72 -2.98 0.99
C TRP A 119 -6.94 -3.35 1.86
N GLN A 120 -6.75 -3.48 3.18
CA GLN A 120 -7.88 -3.72 4.09
C GLN A 120 -8.94 -2.61 4.00
N LYS A 121 -8.51 -1.35 3.89
CA LYS A 121 -9.40 -0.20 3.67
C LYS A 121 -10.15 -0.28 2.34
N LEU A 122 -9.50 -0.72 1.26
CA LEU A 122 -10.18 -0.96 -0.03
C LEU A 122 -11.24 -2.07 0.06
N LEU A 123 -11.02 -3.08 0.91
CA LEU A 123 -12.02 -4.11 1.22
C LEU A 123 -13.14 -3.62 2.16
N GLY A 124 -13.11 -2.34 2.56
CA GLY A 124 -14.13 -1.72 3.40
C GLY A 124 -13.89 -1.89 4.89
N ARG A 125 -12.74 -2.40 5.34
CA ARG A 125 -12.36 -2.46 6.76
C ARG A 125 -11.85 -1.10 7.24
N SER A 126 -12.02 -0.80 8.53
CA SER A 126 -11.58 0.46 9.14
C SER A 126 -10.77 0.23 10.41
N PRO A 127 -9.58 0.83 10.56
CA PRO A 127 -8.82 0.82 11.81
C PRO A 127 -9.57 1.41 13.01
N THR A 128 -10.61 2.22 12.78
CA THR A 128 -11.43 2.84 13.82
C THR A 128 -12.64 2.02 14.24
N ARG A 129 -12.90 0.90 13.56
CA ARG A 129 -14.06 0.04 13.80
C ARG A 129 -13.62 -1.20 14.59
N PRO A 130 -14.03 -1.36 15.86
CA PRO A 130 -13.50 -2.39 16.76
C PRO A 130 -13.53 -3.81 16.21
N GLU A 131 -14.57 -4.20 15.48
CA GLU A 131 -14.71 -5.52 14.88
C GLU A 131 -13.71 -5.79 13.74
N ASP A 132 -13.19 -4.74 13.11
CA ASP A 132 -12.18 -4.86 12.05
C ASP A 132 -10.76 -4.93 12.60
N VAL A 133 -10.50 -4.40 13.80
CA VAL A 133 -9.16 -4.34 14.39
C VAL A 133 -8.46 -5.71 14.42
N PRO A 134 -9.03 -6.78 14.99
CA PRO A 134 -8.37 -8.09 14.98
C PRO A 134 -8.16 -8.64 13.57
N LEU A 135 -9.07 -8.37 12.63
CA LEU A 135 -8.96 -8.80 11.23
C LEU A 135 -7.81 -8.06 10.51
N ILE A 136 -7.68 -6.76 10.75
CA ILE A 136 -6.58 -5.95 10.19
C ILE A 136 -5.25 -6.40 10.77
N LEU A 137 -5.17 -6.61 12.08
CA LEU A 137 -3.93 -7.07 12.73
C LEU A 137 -3.43 -8.38 12.11
N GLN A 138 -4.32 -9.35 11.91
CA GLN A 138 -3.99 -10.66 11.33
C GLN A 138 -3.69 -10.63 9.84
N ALA A 139 -4.29 -9.69 9.11
CA ALA A 139 -4.14 -9.62 7.66
C ALA A 139 -2.95 -8.77 7.20
N VAL A 140 -2.23 -8.11 8.11
CA VAL A 140 -1.19 -7.13 7.78
C VAL A 140 0.18 -7.61 8.27
N ASP A 141 1.21 -7.42 7.44
CA ASP A 141 2.59 -7.58 7.85
C ASP A 141 3.05 -6.33 8.62
N TRP A 142 3.40 -6.47 9.90
CA TRP A 142 3.82 -5.34 10.74
C TRP A 142 5.34 -5.24 10.84
N TYR A 143 5.87 -4.08 10.45
CA TYR A 143 7.29 -3.74 10.44
C TYR A 143 7.55 -2.61 11.41
N GLY A 144 8.50 -2.82 12.34
CA GLY A 144 9.06 -1.74 13.13
C GLY A 144 9.89 -0.77 12.27
N PRO A 145 10.30 0.38 12.85
CA PRO A 145 11.08 1.38 12.14
C PRO A 145 12.41 0.80 11.62
N GLY A 146 12.88 1.33 10.50
CA GLY A 146 14.21 1.04 9.96
C GLY A 146 15.32 1.52 10.90
N VAL A 147 16.44 0.79 10.93
CA VAL A 147 17.61 1.10 11.76
C VAL A 147 18.85 1.21 10.88
N GLY A 148 19.08 2.42 10.36
CA GLY A 148 20.25 2.72 9.51
C GLY A 148 20.35 1.77 8.33
N VAL A 149 21.54 1.21 8.08
CA VAL A 149 21.78 0.26 6.98
C VAL A 149 21.17 -1.12 7.21
N TYR A 150 20.66 -1.40 8.41
CA TYR A 150 20.17 -2.73 8.77
C TYR A 150 18.69 -2.95 8.43
N GLY A 151 17.96 -1.91 8.01
CA GLY A 151 16.55 -2.03 7.68
C GLY A 151 15.67 -2.30 8.90
N THR A 152 14.53 -2.95 8.65
CA THR A 152 13.61 -3.36 9.71
C THR A 152 14.19 -4.53 10.52
N LEU A 153 14.37 -4.30 11.82
CA LEU A 153 14.84 -5.31 12.78
C LEU A 153 13.71 -6.03 13.52
N VAL A 154 12.52 -5.45 13.57
CA VAL A 154 11.37 -5.97 14.32
C VAL A 154 10.22 -6.24 13.37
N ARG A 155 9.68 -7.46 13.39
CA ARG A 155 8.42 -7.80 12.72
C ARG A 155 7.47 -8.48 13.67
N LEU A 156 6.18 -8.19 13.51
CA LEU A 156 5.11 -8.80 14.30
C LEU A 156 4.09 -9.44 13.36
N ASP A 157 3.78 -10.70 13.62
CA ASP A 157 2.83 -11.49 12.85
C ASP A 157 1.70 -11.94 13.80
N PHE A 158 0.51 -11.36 13.63
CA PHE A 158 -0.67 -11.73 14.42
C PHE A 158 -1.40 -12.88 13.75
N GLN A 159 -1.77 -13.87 14.55
CA GLN A 159 -2.35 -15.12 14.07
C GLN A 159 -3.73 -15.32 14.69
N GLU A 160 -4.45 -16.32 14.20
CA GLU A 160 -5.74 -16.69 14.77
C GLU A 160 -5.61 -17.11 16.24
N GLN A 161 -6.74 -17.12 16.95
CA GLN A 161 -6.84 -17.59 18.34
C GLN A 161 -5.94 -16.82 19.33
N GLY A 162 -5.68 -15.54 19.05
CA GLY A 162 -4.93 -14.66 19.96
C GLY A 162 -3.45 -15.01 20.05
N LYS A 163 -2.87 -15.68 19.04
CA LYS A 163 -1.44 -15.99 18.97
C LYS A 163 -0.69 -14.95 18.15
N LEU A 164 0.59 -14.77 18.42
CA LEU A 164 1.46 -13.97 17.57
C LEU A 164 2.89 -14.48 17.56
N VAL A 165 3.66 -14.05 16.58
CA VAL A 165 5.10 -14.27 16.51
C VAL A 165 5.79 -12.92 16.36
N LEU A 166 6.69 -12.62 17.30
CA LEU A 166 7.62 -11.52 17.20
C LEU A 166 8.94 -12.03 16.64
N LYS A 167 9.37 -11.47 15.50
CA LYS A 167 10.67 -11.75 14.90
C LYS A 167 11.58 -10.55 15.17
N ARG A 168 12.70 -10.80 15.86
CA ARG A 168 13.74 -9.78 16.06
C ARG A 168 15.03 -10.23 15.39
N LYS A 169 15.59 -9.36 14.55
CA LYS A 169 16.95 -9.51 14.05
C LYS A 169 17.92 -8.91 15.06
N LYS A 170 18.85 -9.72 15.55
CA LYS A 170 20.00 -9.22 16.30
C LYS A 170 21.14 -8.95 15.34
N VAL A 171 21.68 -7.74 15.38
CA VAL A 171 22.87 -7.36 14.63
C VAL A 171 24.09 -7.65 15.52
N SER A 172 25.02 -8.47 15.06
CA SER A 172 26.31 -8.68 15.73
C SER A 172 27.26 -7.50 15.47
N ASP A 173 28.36 -7.43 16.22
CA ASP A 173 29.43 -6.44 15.99
C ASP A 173 30.05 -6.56 14.58
N GLU A 174 29.90 -7.73 13.94
CA GLU A 174 30.35 -8.04 12.58
C GLU A 174 29.28 -7.73 11.51
N GLY A 175 28.11 -7.22 11.92
CA GLY A 175 27.00 -6.89 11.02
C GLY A 175 26.15 -8.08 10.58
N LEU A 176 26.40 -9.28 11.11
CA LEU A 176 25.56 -10.46 10.82
C LEU A 176 24.22 -10.33 11.54
N THR A 177 23.15 -10.77 10.88
CA THR A 177 21.81 -10.75 11.47
C THR A 177 21.31 -12.16 11.76
N GLU A 178 20.96 -12.42 13.02
CA GLU A 178 20.26 -13.63 13.43
C GLU A 178 18.80 -13.29 13.77
N GLU A 179 17.84 -13.92 13.10
CA GLU A 179 16.43 -13.76 13.41
C GLU A 179 16.00 -14.77 14.48
N LYS A 180 15.46 -14.28 15.60
CA LYS A 180 14.89 -15.13 16.65
C LYS A 180 13.38 -14.95 16.71
N PRO A 181 12.58 -15.94 16.26
CA PRO A 181 11.14 -15.91 16.45
C PRO A 181 10.80 -16.17 17.92
N LEU A 182 9.92 -15.34 18.47
CA LEU A 182 9.39 -15.44 19.82
C LEU A 182 7.87 -15.53 19.74
N ALA A 183 7.33 -16.70 20.09
CA ALA A 183 5.88 -16.90 20.15
C ALA A 183 5.30 -16.18 21.37
N GLY A 184 4.15 -15.55 21.19
CA GLY A 184 3.41 -14.86 22.24
C GLY A 184 1.91 -14.93 22.01
N THR A 185 1.18 -14.17 22.81
CA THR A 185 -0.27 -14.03 22.68
C THR A 185 -0.67 -12.56 22.63
N TYR A 186 -1.90 -12.30 22.18
CA TYR A 186 -2.47 -10.96 22.23
C TYR A 186 -3.96 -10.99 22.50
N THR A 187 -4.44 -9.87 23.01
CA THR A 187 -5.87 -9.56 23.10
C THR A 187 -6.16 -8.21 22.46
N VAL A 188 -7.41 -8.02 22.05
CA VAL A 188 -7.89 -6.77 21.46
C VAL A 188 -9.15 -6.34 22.17
N LYS A 189 -9.20 -5.09 22.63
CA LYS A 189 -10.39 -4.47 23.22
C LYS A 189 -10.60 -3.09 22.62
N GLY A 190 -11.63 -2.94 21.78
CA GLY A 190 -11.77 -1.73 20.99
C GLY A 190 -10.62 -1.63 19.98
N ASN A 191 -9.86 -0.53 20.03
CA ASN A 191 -8.62 -0.39 19.28
C ASN A 191 -7.36 -0.67 20.12
N THR A 192 -7.51 -1.00 21.40
CA THR A 192 -6.39 -1.35 22.29
C THR A 192 -5.92 -2.75 21.99
N VAL A 193 -4.61 -2.91 21.89
CA VAL A 193 -3.93 -4.18 21.66
C VAL A 193 -2.99 -4.42 22.85
N GLU A 194 -3.12 -5.59 23.48
CA GLU A 194 -2.20 -6.04 24.52
C GLU A 194 -1.47 -7.28 24.03
N VAL A 195 -0.14 -7.24 24.07
CA VAL A 195 0.75 -8.32 23.61
C VAL A 195 1.50 -8.90 24.80
N THR A 196 1.38 -10.21 25.00
CA THR A 196 2.14 -10.95 26.02
C THR A 196 3.24 -11.76 25.36
N LEU A 197 4.48 -11.53 25.78
CA LEU A 197 5.66 -12.21 25.28
C LEU A 197 6.40 -12.90 26.43
N PRO A 198 7.01 -14.08 26.20
CA PRO A 198 7.89 -14.68 27.19
C PRO A 198 9.03 -13.74 27.60
N GLY A 199 9.30 -13.65 28.90
CA GLY A 199 10.36 -12.80 29.46
C GLY A 199 9.96 -11.35 29.70
N HIS A 200 8.70 -10.95 29.47
CA HIS A 200 8.17 -9.66 29.89
C HIS A 200 7.25 -9.82 31.12
N ASP A 201 7.49 -9.04 32.17
CA ASP A 201 6.69 -9.09 33.41
C ASP A 201 5.27 -8.53 33.23
N LYS A 202 5.06 -7.66 32.24
CA LYS A 202 3.78 -7.02 31.92
C LYS A 202 3.50 -7.10 30.42
N PRO A 203 2.22 -7.16 29.99
CA PRO A 203 1.87 -7.06 28.58
C PRO A 203 2.32 -5.71 27.97
N LEU A 204 2.84 -5.77 26.76
CA LEU A 204 3.08 -4.58 25.95
C LEU A 204 1.74 -4.06 25.47
N THR A 205 1.39 -2.84 25.89
CA THR A 205 0.10 -2.23 25.54
C THR A 205 0.27 -1.24 24.40
N GLY A 206 -0.77 -1.11 23.59
CA GLY A 206 -0.76 -0.23 22.44
C GLY A 206 -2.11 -0.11 21.75
N SER A 207 -2.13 0.41 20.54
CA SER A 207 -3.36 0.58 19.79
C SER A 207 -3.15 0.64 18.28
N LEU A 208 -4.16 0.21 17.52
CA LEU A 208 -4.24 0.53 16.10
C LEU A 208 -4.79 1.95 15.92
N THR A 209 -4.01 2.83 15.29
CA THR A 209 -4.41 4.23 15.08
C THR A 209 -5.40 4.35 13.91
N PRO A 210 -6.16 5.46 13.82
CA PRO A 210 -7.02 5.73 12.66
C PRO A 210 -6.27 5.76 11.32
N THR A 211 -4.98 6.16 11.34
CA THR A 211 -4.14 6.17 10.14
C THR A 211 -3.73 4.77 9.70
N GLY A 212 -3.74 3.78 10.60
CA GLY A 212 -3.33 2.41 10.33
C GLY A 212 -1.96 2.04 10.89
N LEU A 213 -1.38 2.86 11.78
CA LEU A 213 -0.16 2.50 12.49
C LEU A 213 -0.51 1.69 13.72
N LEU A 214 0.23 0.62 13.99
CA LEU A 214 0.14 -0.09 15.25
C LEU A 214 1.16 0.52 16.21
N THR A 215 0.70 1.17 17.27
CA THR A 215 1.58 1.57 18.36
C THR A 215 1.66 0.42 19.34
N LEU A 216 2.87 0.04 19.76
CA LEU A 216 3.11 -0.86 20.89
C LEU A 216 4.24 -0.28 21.72
N GLN A 217 4.06 -0.25 23.04
CA GLN A 217 5.13 0.11 23.97
C GLN A 217 6.39 -0.72 23.68
N GLU A 218 7.55 -0.10 23.80
CA GLU A 218 8.89 -0.71 23.63
C GLU A 218 9.26 -1.19 22.22
N LEU A 219 8.28 -1.44 21.34
CA LEU A 219 8.52 -1.86 19.94
C LEU A 219 8.48 -0.71 18.94
N GLY A 220 8.02 0.47 19.37
CA GLY A 220 7.85 1.65 18.52
C GLY A 220 6.59 1.57 17.64
N PRO A 221 6.39 2.53 16.73
CA PRO A 221 5.31 2.44 15.75
C PRO A 221 5.64 1.35 14.74
N LEU A 222 4.72 0.40 14.55
CA LEU A 222 4.77 -0.56 13.47
C LEU A 222 3.87 -0.12 12.32
N SER A 223 4.35 -0.31 11.10
CA SER A 223 3.63 0.01 9.86
C SER A 223 3.60 -1.20 8.92
N ASP A 224 2.82 -1.11 7.85
CA ASP A 224 2.78 -2.06 6.75
C ASP A 224 3.80 -1.75 5.62
N ALA A 225 4.71 -0.81 5.89
CA ALA A 225 5.80 -0.44 5.00
C ALA A 225 7.13 -0.91 5.60
N PRO A 226 7.74 -1.98 5.07
CA PRO A 226 9.09 -2.35 5.46
C PRO A 226 10.06 -1.22 5.11
N SER A 227 11.19 -1.15 5.83
CA SER A 227 12.31 -0.36 5.35
C SER A 227 12.84 -0.97 4.06
N GLU A 228 12.72 -0.23 2.96
CA GLU A 228 13.09 -0.64 1.62
C GLU A 228 14.01 0.41 1.03
N CYS A 229 15.05 -0.04 0.30
CA CYS A 229 15.99 0.83 -0.40
C CYS A 229 17.00 1.60 0.47
N GLU A 230 17.17 1.21 1.74
CA GLU A 230 18.32 1.66 2.53
C GLU A 230 19.61 1.06 1.95
N ALA A 231 20.60 1.94 1.74
CA ALA A 231 21.88 1.66 1.10
C ALA A 231 22.85 0.89 2.00
#